data_AF-A0A444U1E2-F1
#
_entry.id   AF-A0A444U1E2-F1
#
_cell.length_a   1.000
_cell.length_b   1.000
_cell.length_c   1.000
_cell.angle_alpha   90.00
_cell.angle_beta   90.00
_cell.angle_gamma   90.00
#
_symmetry.space_group_name_H-M   'P 1'
#
loop_
_entity.id
_entity.type
_entity.pdbx_description
1 polymer ?
#
loop_
_entity_poly.entity_id
_entity_poly.type
_entity_poly.pdbx_seq_one_letter_code
_entity_poly.pdbx_strand_id
1 'polypeptide(L)'
;AFPGNNNADGIVHQKFLHSIRTRFLRFVPLDWNHSGRIGMRVEVYGCVYKSDVADFNGRSSLLYRFNQKSMSTLKDVISLKFKSMQSDGVLVHGEGQRGDYITLELYRGKLALHINLDDAKLRSSSSSRVSVTLGSLLDDQHWHSVLIERFNKQLNFTVDKHTQHFHTKGDYDSLDIDYELSFGGIPLPGKPGTFLRKNFHGCIENLYYNGVNIINLAKRRKPQIYTVVRVSVPVPNPNPNPKPLLQRSEHHQPGQETQASDLYRGKGFSPCPCP
;
A
#
# COMPACT_ATOMS: atom_id res chain seq x y z
N ALA A 1 -28.20 3.86 8.01
CA ALA A 1 -28.84 5.07 7.43
C ALA A 1 -28.38 6.28 8.23
N PHE A 2 -28.29 7.45 7.59
CA PHE A 2 -27.91 8.69 8.26
C PHE A 2 -29.14 9.61 8.33
N PRO A 3 -29.61 10.00 9.53
CA PRO A 3 -30.73 10.94 9.62
C PRO A 3 -30.32 12.31 9.08
N GLY A 4 -31.22 12.90 8.29
CA GLY A 4 -31.12 14.28 7.79
C GLY A 4 -31.70 15.30 8.78
N ASN A 5 -31.75 16.56 8.35
CA ASN A 5 -32.40 17.64 9.08
C ASN A 5 -33.92 17.63 8.85
N ASN A 6 -34.68 18.24 9.78
CA ASN A 6 -36.15 18.33 9.72
C ASN A 6 -36.65 19.73 9.36
N ASN A 7 -35.76 20.69 9.12
CA ASN A 7 -36.07 22.10 8.84
C ASN A 7 -35.10 22.67 7.80
N ALA A 8 -35.37 23.88 7.30
CA ALA A 8 -34.58 24.49 6.22
C ALA A 8 -33.17 24.94 6.65
N ASP A 9 -32.99 25.29 7.94
CA ASP A 9 -31.78 25.99 8.41
C ASP A 9 -30.85 25.11 9.26
N GLY A 10 -31.33 23.98 9.77
CA GLY A 10 -30.55 23.10 10.64
C GLY A 10 -29.56 22.27 9.85
N ILE A 11 -28.28 22.30 10.25
CA ILE A 11 -27.23 21.44 9.68
C ILE A 11 -27.08 20.20 10.58
N VAL A 12 -27.18 19.01 9.98
CA VAL A 12 -26.92 17.73 10.67
C VAL A 12 -25.58 17.18 10.20
N HIS A 13 -24.65 17.00 11.13
CA HIS A 13 -23.35 16.42 10.86
C HIS A 13 -23.32 14.93 11.16
N GLN A 14 -22.78 14.15 10.23
CA GLN A 14 -22.61 12.72 10.38
C GLN A 14 -21.13 12.37 10.26
N LYS A 15 -20.57 11.75 11.30
CA LYS A 15 -19.19 11.26 11.29
C LYS A 15 -19.19 9.79 10.92
N PHE A 16 -18.44 9.45 9.88
CA PHE A 16 -18.17 8.06 9.55
C PHE A 16 -17.25 7.46 10.62
N LEU A 17 -17.61 6.27 11.11
CA LEU A 17 -16.78 5.52 12.07
C LEU A 17 -15.42 5.13 11.47
N HIS A 18 -15.39 4.91 10.14
CA HIS A 18 -14.19 4.56 9.40
C HIS A 18 -13.99 5.53 8.23
N SER A 19 -12.74 5.88 7.95
CA SER A 19 -12.41 6.72 6.80
C SER A 19 -12.79 6.01 5.50
N ILE A 20 -13.53 6.70 4.63
CA ILE A 20 -13.90 6.19 3.31
C ILE A 20 -12.93 6.78 2.27
N ARG A 21 -12.24 5.92 1.53
CA ARG A 21 -11.39 6.32 0.39
C ARG A 21 -12.07 5.87 -0.90
N THR A 22 -12.61 6.82 -1.67
CA THR A 22 -13.29 6.53 -2.92
C THR A 22 -13.13 7.67 -3.93
N ARG A 23 -13.27 7.35 -5.22
CA ARG A 23 -13.37 8.34 -6.30
C ARG A 23 -14.78 8.91 -6.44
N PHE A 24 -15.80 8.12 -6.08
CA PHE A 24 -17.21 8.47 -6.24
C PHE A 24 -17.96 8.17 -4.95
N LEU A 25 -18.79 9.12 -4.52
CA LEU A 25 -19.79 8.92 -3.48
C LEU A 25 -21.17 9.13 -4.11
N ARG A 26 -22.07 8.18 -3.86
CA ARG A 26 -23.47 8.29 -4.23
C ARG A 26 -24.29 8.36 -2.95
N PHE A 27 -25.13 9.38 -2.84
CA PHE A 27 -26.12 9.46 -1.79
C PHE A 27 -27.46 9.03 -2.35
N VAL A 28 -28.16 8.16 -1.62
CA VAL A 28 -29.48 7.65 -1.99
C VAL A 28 -30.43 8.04 -0.86
N PRO A 29 -31.35 8.99 -1.10
CA PRO A 29 -32.42 9.30 -0.16
C PRO A 29 -33.26 8.04 0.09
N LEU A 30 -33.48 7.70 1.36
CA LEU A 30 -34.29 6.54 1.74
C LEU A 30 -35.74 6.94 2.03
N ASP A 31 -35.94 8.14 2.60
CA ASP A 31 -37.25 8.67 2.96
C ASP A 31 -37.21 10.20 3.03
N TRP A 32 -38.38 10.84 2.94
CA TRP A 32 -38.55 12.29 2.95
C TRP A 32 -39.54 12.75 4.01
N ASN A 33 -39.40 14.00 4.46
CA ASN A 33 -40.38 14.58 5.36
C ASN A 33 -41.75 14.72 4.66
N HIS A 34 -42.77 14.04 5.19
CA HIS A 34 -44.13 14.03 4.66
C HIS A 34 -44.85 15.39 4.73
N SER A 35 -44.35 16.36 5.50
CA SER A 35 -45.07 17.58 5.86
C SER A 35 -44.55 18.87 5.21
N GLY A 36 -43.72 18.80 4.16
CA GLY A 36 -43.15 20.01 3.58
C GLY A 36 -42.48 19.87 2.21
N ARG A 37 -41.73 20.92 1.84
CA ARG A 37 -40.92 20.98 0.62
C ARG A 37 -39.65 20.16 0.81
N ILE A 38 -39.30 19.37 -0.20
CA ILE A 38 -38.15 18.47 -0.19
C ILE A 38 -36.94 19.17 -0.80
N GLY A 39 -35.78 19.00 -0.16
CA GLY A 39 -34.48 19.45 -0.67
C GLY A 39 -33.36 18.71 0.03
N MET A 40 -32.29 18.41 -0.71
CA MET A 40 -31.09 17.77 -0.17
C MET A 40 -29.87 18.59 -0.52
N ARG A 41 -29.09 18.92 0.50
CA ARG A 41 -27.75 19.49 0.37
C ARG A 41 -26.81 18.64 1.20
N VAL A 42 -25.78 18.10 0.57
CA VAL A 42 -24.77 17.30 1.26
C VAL A 42 -23.41 17.93 1.04
N GLU A 43 -22.66 18.06 2.14
CA GLU A 43 -21.28 18.48 2.11
C GLU A 43 -20.42 17.38 2.72
N VAL A 44 -19.41 16.97 1.97
CA VAL A 44 -18.47 15.92 2.40
C VAL A 44 -17.15 16.57 2.73
N TYR A 45 -16.76 16.46 3.99
CA TYR A 45 -15.49 16.95 4.51
C TYR A 45 -14.51 15.80 4.61
N GLY A 46 -13.30 15.99 4.08
CA GLY A 46 -12.24 14.99 4.12
C GLY A 46 -10.86 15.63 3.99
N CYS A 47 -9.82 14.85 4.28
CA CYS A 47 -8.44 15.27 4.15
C CYS A 47 -7.90 14.95 2.74
N VAL A 48 -6.93 15.74 2.27
CA VAL A 48 -6.17 15.41 1.06
C VAL A 48 -5.38 14.14 1.32
N TYR A 49 -5.71 13.07 0.60
CA TYR A 49 -4.93 11.83 0.65
C TYR A 49 -3.67 11.98 -0.20
N LYS A 50 -2.52 12.18 0.45
CA LYS A 50 -1.21 12.14 -0.20
C LYS A 50 -0.72 10.70 -0.24
N SER A 51 -0.35 10.25 -1.43
CA SER A 51 0.22 8.92 -1.62
C SER A 51 1.33 8.95 -2.65
N ASP A 52 2.39 8.23 -2.33
CA ASP A 52 3.52 8.02 -3.23
C ASP A 52 3.40 6.63 -3.85
N VAL A 53 3.22 6.57 -5.16
CA VAL A 53 3.06 5.32 -5.90
C VAL A 53 4.18 5.16 -6.92
N ALA A 54 4.66 3.92 -7.05
CA ALA A 54 5.60 3.48 -8.05
C ALA A 54 4.98 2.32 -8.85
N ASP A 55 5.19 2.35 -10.16
CA ASP A 55 4.77 1.31 -11.10
C ASP A 55 5.94 0.38 -11.41
N PHE A 56 5.68 -0.91 -11.43
CA PHE A 56 6.65 -1.96 -11.72
C PHE A 56 6.11 -2.85 -12.84
N ASN A 57 6.87 -3.00 -13.92
CA ASN A 57 6.46 -3.73 -15.11
C ASN A 57 7.10 -5.13 -15.24
N GLY A 58 7.64 -5.69 -14.14
CA GLY A 58 8.41 -6.94 -14.16
C GLY A 58 9.85 -6.83 -14.70
N ARG A 59 10.28 -5.66 -15.19
CA ARG A 59 11.69 -5.38 -15.54
C ARG A 59 12.32 -4.29 -14.67
N SER A 60 11.49 -3.70 -13.83
CA SER A 60 11.76 -2.50 -13.05
C SER A 60 12.11 -2.88 -11.62
N SER A 61 13.14 -2.27 -11.02
CA SER A 61 13.45 -2.39 -9.59
C SER A 61 13.96 -1.07 -8.99
N LEU A 62 13.58 -0.80 -7.74
CA LEU A 62 14.10 0.31 -6.96
C LEU A 62 15.15 -0.23 -5.97
N LEU A 63 16.35 0.31 -6.02
CA LEU A 63 17.43 -0.06 -5.10
C LEU A 63 17.63 1.07 -4.10
N TYR A 64 17.50 0.76 -2.82
CA TYR A 64 17.81 1.66 -1.72
C TYR A 64 19.15 1.28 -1.12
N ARG A 65 20.15 2.16 -1.29
CA ARG A 65 21.50 1.98 -0.79
C ARG A 65 21.69 2.62 0.56
N PHE A 66 22.22 1.88 1.52
CA PHE A 66 22.56 2.39 2.85
C PHE A 66 23.81 3.27 2.79
N ASN A 67 23.91 4.25 3.70
CA ASN A 67 25.08 5.13 3.78
C ASN A 67 26.33 4.42 4.32
N GLN A 68 26.13 3.31 5.05
CA GLN A 68 27.19 2.47 5.58
C GLN A 68 27.37 1.25 4.65
N LYS A 69 28.60 0.70 4.59
CA LYS A 69 28.94 -0.43 3.72
C LYS A 69 28.20 -1.73 4.07
N SER A 70 27.78 -1.87 5.32
CA SER A 70 26.90 -2.91 5.84
C SER A 70 25.90 -2.30 6.82
N MET A 71 24.68 -2.82 6.86
CA MET A 71 23.65 -2.45 7.84
C MET A 71 23.31 -3.67 8.69
N SER A 72 23.70 -3.64 9.96
CA SER A 72 23.31 -4.63 10.96
C SER A 72 22.16 -4.06 11.78
N THR A 73 20.97 -4.65 11.68
CA THR A 73 19.76 -4.16 12.37
C THR A 73 19.24 -5.17 13.38
N LEU A 74 18.89 -4.68 14.57
CA LEU A 74 18.11 -5.43 15.56
C LEU A 74 16.60 -5.18 15.42
N LYS A 75 16.20 -4.14 14.69
CA LYS A 75 14.81 -3.78 14.46
C LYS A 75 14.63 -3.31 13.03
N ASP A 76 13.65 -3.90 12.34
CA ASP A 76 13.22 -3.45 11.01
C ASP A 76 11.71 -3.29 10.97
N VAL A 77 11.26 -2.23 10.31
CA VAL A 77 9.85 -2.01 10.01
C VAL A 77 9.72 -1.72 8.52
N ILE A 78 9.07 -2.64 7.80
CA ILE A 78 8.77 -2.50 6.37
C ILE A 78 7.26 -2.41 6.23
N SER A 79 6.77 -1.33 5.64
CA SER A 79 5.35 -1.18 5.35
C SER A 79 5.13 -0.71 3.92
N LEU A 80 4.17 -1.32 3.24
CA LEU A 80 3.81 -0.99 1.88
C LEU A 80 2.37 -1.40 1.59
N LYS A 81 1.81 -0.84 0.52
CA LYS A 81 0.63 -1.39 -0.11
C LYS A 81 0.96 -1.80 -1.53
N PHE A 82 0.43 -2.91 -2.00
CA PHE A 82 0.64 -3.34 -3.37
C PHE A 82 -0.69 -3.69 -4.05
N LYS A 83 -0.66 -3.65 -5.38
CA LYS A 83 -1.74 -4.07 -6.25
C LYS A 83 -1.12 -4.79 -7.44
N SER A 84 -1.55 -6.02 -7.71
CA SER A 84 -1.02 -6.86 -8.79
C SER A 84 -2.14 -7.65 -9.45
N MET A 85 -1.97 -7.97 -10.73
CA MET A 85 -2.73 -9.01 -11.43
C MET A 85 -1.90 -10.30 -11.60
N GLN A 86 -0.58 -10.21 -11.39
CA GLN A 86 0.29 -11.37 -11.40
C GLN A 86 0.28 -12.07 -10.05
N SER A 87 0.23 -13.40 -10.09
CA SER A 87 0.23 -14.25 -8.90
C SER A 87 1.63 -14.53 -8.35
N ASP A 88 2.69 -14.17 -9.09
CA ASP A 88 4.08 -14.35 -8.70
C ASP A 88 4.88 -13.04 -8.87
N GLY A 89 5.76 -12.71 -7.91
CA GLY A 89 6.72 -11.62 -8.05
C GLY A 89 7.40 -11.20 -6.75
N VAL A 90 8.68 -10.82 -6.80
CA VAL A 90 9.43 -10.35 -5.62
C VAL A 90 9.13 -8.88 -5.33
N LEU A 91 8.58 -8.58 -4.16
CA LEU A 91 8.27 -7.21 -3.72
C LEU A 91 9.44 -6.55 -3.01
N VAL A 92 10.11 -7.29 -2.11
CA VAL A 92 11.23 -6.80 -1.30
C VAL A 92 12.28 -7.89 -1.24
N HIS A 93 13.55 -7.54 -1.42
CA HIS A 93 14.66 -8.45 -1.25
C HIS A 93 15.89 -7.71 -0.72
N GLY A 94 16.54 -8.28 0.29
CA GLY A 94 17.83 -7.86 0.79
C GLY A 94 18.65 -9.07 1.16
N GLU A 95 19.93 -9.06 0.82
CA GLU A 95 20.88 -10.15 1.07
C GLU A 95 22.19 -9.54 1.61
N GLY A 96 22.82 -10.23 2.55
CA GLY A 96 24.12 -9.87 3.12
C GLY A 96 25.21 -10.90 2.81
N GLN A 97 26.49 -10.51 2.96
CA GLN A 97 27.65 -11.36 2.65
C GLN A 97 27.70 -12.62 3.51
N ARG A 98 27.07 -12.59 4.69
CA ARG A 98 27.02 -13.72 5.64
C ARG A 98 25.94 -14.74 5.28
N GLY A 99 25.13 -14.49 4.25
CA GLY A 99 23.99 -15.33 3.88
C GLY A 99 22.69 -14.98 4.59
N ASP A 100 22.70 -13.92 5.41
CA ASP A 100 21.51 -13.29 5.94
C ASP A 100 20.68 -12.72 4.78
N TYR A 101 19.38 -12.97 4.80
CA TYR A 101 18.50 -12.41 3.79
C TYR A 101 17.09 -12.21 4.32
N ILE A 102 16.40 -11.26 3.72
CA ILE A 102 14.96 -11.05 3.89
C ILE A 102 14.35 -10.95 2.50
N THR A 103 13.29 -11.69 2.23
CA THR A 103 12.59 -11.64 0.94
C THR A 103 11.09 -11.75 1.13
N LEU A 104 10.37 -10.75 0.64
CA LEU A 104 8.92 -10.77 0.51
C LEU A 104 8.57 -11.02 -0.94
N GLU A 105 7.87 -12.11 -1.22
CA GLU A 105 7.40 -12.45 -2.56
C GLU A 105 5.91 -12.78 -2.57
N LEU A 106 5.25 -12.42 -3.67
CA LEU A 106 3.95 -12.95 -4.03
C LEU A 106 4.21 -14.29 -4.73
N TYR A 107 3.56 -15.35 -4.27
CA TYR A 107 3.67 -16.70 -4.80
C TYR A 107 2.29 -17.34 -4.85
N ARG A 108 1.82 -17.65 -6.06
CA ARG A 108 0.48 -18.21 -6.33
C ARG A 108 -0.65 -17.44 -5.62
N GLY A 109 -0.59 -16.11 -5.65
CA GLY A 109 -1.61 -15.22 -5.07
C GLY A 109 -1.57 -15.13 -3.54
N LYS A 110 -0.49 -15.57 -2.90
CA LYS A 110 -0.24 -15.46 -1.45
C LYS A 110 1.08 -14.76 -1.20
N LEU A 111 1.22 -14.03 -0.10
CA LEU A 111 2.52 -13.43 0.25
C LEU A 111 3.33 -14.39 1.10
N ALA A 112 4.53 -14.71 0.64
CA ALA A 112 5.51 -15.49 1.37
C ALA A 112 6.66 -14.57 1.84
N LEU A 113 6.92 -14.59 3.15
CA LEU A 113 8.05 -13.94 3.78
C LEU A 113 9.10 -14.99 4.11
N HIS A 114 10.29 -14.82 3.55
CA HIS A 114 11.46 -15.63 3.81
C HIS A 114 12.49 -14.81 4.55
N ILE A 115 13.05 -15.36 5.64
CA ILE A 115 14.10 -14.71 6.39
C ILE A 115 15.13 -15.73 6.87
N ASN A 116 16.40 -15.33 6.82
CA ASN A 116 17.54 -16.05 7.38
C ASN A 116 18.44 -15.06 8.13
N LEU A 117 18.87 -15.44 9.33
CA LEU A 117 19.76 -14.66 10.21
C LEU A 117 21.02 -15.48 10.57
N ASP A 118 21.50 -16.34 9.69
CA ASP A 118 22.52 -17.35 10.03
C ASP A 118 23.54 -17.56 8.91
N ASP A 119 24.75 -17.97 9.30
CA ASP A 119 25.90 -18.12 8.40
C ASP A 119 25.73 -19.34 7.49
N ALA A 120 25.59 -19.09 6.19
CA ALA A 120 25.48 -20.13 5.16
C ALA A 120 26.68 -21.10 5.12
N LYS A 121 27.82 -20.78 5.77
CA LYS A 121 28.99 -21.67 5.86
C LYS A 121 28.83 -22.82 6.84
N LEU A 122 27.91 -22.75 7.81
CA LEU A 122 27.65 -23.86 8.75
C LEU A 122 26.65 -24.86 8.13
N ARG A 123 27.13 -25.65 7.17
CA ARG A 123 26.38 -26.61 6.33
C ARG A 123 25.75 -27.83 7.07
N SER A 124 25.28 -27.70 8.31
CA SER A 124 24.73 -28.85 9.06
C SER A 124 23.38 -28.61 9.75
N SER A 125 22.70 -27.49 9.53
CA SER A 125 21.33 -27.35 10.03
C SER A 125 20.46 -26.56 9.08
N SER A 126 19.52 -27.26 8.44
CA SER A 126 18.39 -26.71 7.68
C SER A 126 17.40 -25.89 8.53
N SER A 127 17.79 -25.43 9.73
CA SER A 127 16.90 -25.07 10.82
C SER A 127 16.72 -23.56 11.07
N SER A 128 17.56 -22.67 10.51
CA SER A 128 17.47 -21.22 10.75
C SER A 128 16.62 -20.44 9.74
N ARG A 129 16.42 -20.99 8.54
CA ARG A 129 15.54 -20.40 7.53
C ARG A 129 14.08 -20.53 7.94
N VAL A 130 13.39 -19.39 7.99
CA VAL A 130 11.95 -19.36 8.24
C VAL A 130 11.23 -18.83 7.01
N SER A 131 10.18 -19.55 6.60
CA SER A 131 9.31 -19.20 5.50
C SER A 131 7.87 -19.21 5.99
N VAL A 132 7.18 -18.08 5.88
CA VAL A 132 5.83 -17.90 6.37
C VAL A 132 4.96 -17.32 5.26
N THR A 133 3.83 -17.95 4.99
CA THR A 133 2.91 -17.53 3.93
C THR A 133 1.61 -17.04 4.52
N LEU A 134 1.16 -15.85 4.11
CA LEU A 134 -0.04 -15.20 4.60
C LEU A 134 -0.86 -14.59 3.46
N GLY A 135 -2.18 -14.56 3.66
CA GLY A 135 -3.15 -14.08 2.67
C GLY A 135 -3.46 -15.09 1.56
N SER A 136 -4.44 -14.73 0.74
CA SER A 136 -4.92 -15.52 -0.40
C SER A 136 -5.63 -14.61 -1.39
N LEU A 137 -5.52 -14.92 -2.69
CA LEU A 137 -6.11 -14.15 -3.79
C LEU A 137 -5.67 -12.67 -3.78
N LEU A 138 -4.39 -12.43 -3.48
CA LEU A 138 -3.82 -11.09 -3.42
C LEU A 138 -3.42 -10.52 -4.80
N ASP A 139 -3.78 -11.24 -5.85
CA ASP A 139 -3.59 -10.95 -7.28
C ASP A 139 -4.89 -10.48 -7.96
N ASP A 140 -5.82 -9.94 -7.17
CA ASP A 140 -7.20 -9.58 -7.56
C ASP A 140 -7.35 -8.12 -8.08
N GLN A 141 -6.24 -7.41 -8.30
CA GLN A 141 -6.20 -5.98 -8.61
C GLN A 141 -6.80 -5.05 -7.54
N HIS A 142 -6.83 -5.46 -6.27
CA HIS A 142 -7.10 -4.56 -5.15
C HIS A 142 -5.83 -4.19 -4.39
N TRP A 143 -5.94 -3.11 -3.60
CA TRP A 143 -4.85 -2.66 -2.75
C TRP A 143 -4.80 -3.52 -1.50
N HIS A 144 -3.73 -4.29 -1.36
CA HIS A 144 -3.41 -5.05 -0.16
C HIS A 144 -2.33 -4.33 0.64
N SER A 145 -2.49 -4.30 1.95
CA SER A 145 -1.52 -3.71 2.88
C SER A 145 -0.64 -4.76 3.51
N VAL A 146 0.64 -4.45 3.62
CA VAL A 146 1.65 -5.33 4.21
C VAL A 146 2.42 -4.55 5.26
N LEU A 147 2.59 -5.16 6.42
CA LEU A 147 3.44 -4.67 7.49
C LEU A 147 4.29 -5.82 8.02
N ILE A 148 5.60 -5.62 7.98
CA ILE A 148 6.59 -6.52 8.56
C ILE A 148 7.28 -5.73 9.67
N GLU A 149 7.18 -6.24 10.90
CA GLU A 149 7.91 -5.71 12.04
C GLU A 149 8.81 -6.79 12.59
N ARG A 150 10.10 -6.53 12.62
CA ARG A 150 11.09 -7.41 13.23
C ARG A 150 11.69 -6.73 14.44
N PHE A 151 11.81 -7.47 15.54
CA PHE A 151 12.58 -7.09 16.72
C PHE A 151 13.39 -8.30 17.19
N ASN A 152 14.71 -8.20 17.10
CA ASN A 152 15.66 -9.30 17.24
C ASN A 152 15.26 -10.45 16.30
N LYS A 153 14.90 -11.60 16.88
CA LYS A 153 14.41 -12.79 16.17
C LYS A 153 12.88 -12.87 16.08
N GLN A 154 12.14 -11.96 16.72
CA GLN A 154 10.67 -11.95 16.68
C GLN A 154 10.18 -11.16 15.46
N LEU A 155 9.23 -11.74 14.71
CA LEU A 155 8.61 -11.10 13.55
C LEU A 155 7.09 -11.09 13.68
N ASN A 156 6.52 -9.95 13.34
CA ASN A 156 5.09 -9.77 13.08
C ASN A 156 4.93 -9.55 11.59
N PHE A 157 4.24 -10.47 10.93
CA PHE A 157 3.91 -10.36 9.52
C PHE A 157 2.41 -10.15 9.37
N THR A 158 2.01 -8.96 8.94
CA THR A 158 0.61 -8.58 8.75
C THR A 158 0.31 -8.38 7.28
N VAL A 159 -0.74 -9.04 6.81
CA VAL A 159 -1.33 -8.82 5.48
C VAL A 159 -2.79 -8.45 5.68
N ASP A 160 -3.13 -7.23 5.25
CA ASP A 160 -4.41 -6.57 5.49
C ASP A 160 -4.78 -6.47 6.97
N LYS A 161 -5.59 -7.41 7.45
CA LYS A 161 -6.04 -7.47 8.86
C LYS A 161 -5.55 -8.72 9.57
N HIS A 162 -4.86 -9.61 8.86
CA HIS A 162 -4.39 -10.87 9.41
C HIS A 162 -2.93 -10.71 9.80
N THR A 163 -2.60 -11.01 11.05
CA THR A 163 -1.25 -10.96 11.57
C THR A 163 -0.79 -12.34 11.98
N GLN A 164 0.41 -12.70 11.56
CA GLN A 164 1.11 -13.91 11.98
C GLN A 164 2.38 -13.53 12.72
N HIS A 165 2.48 -14.03 13.95
CA HIS A 165 3.65 -13.86 14.80
C HIS A 165 4.51 -15.12 14.71
N PHE A 166 5.81 -14.95 14.48
CA PHE A 166 6.74 -16.06 14.46
C PHE A 166 8.14 -15.63 14.90
N HIS A 167 9.00 -16.60 15.15
CA HIS A 167 10.37 -16.37 15.59
C HIS A 167 11.34 -17.09 14.66
N THR A 168 12.42 -16.42 14.28
CA THR A 168 13.52 -17.05 13.55
C THR A 168 14.31 -17.95 14.48
N LYS A 169 14.73 -19.11 13.96
CA LYS A 169 15.64 -20.01 14.65
C LYS A 169 17.07 -19.62 14.24
N GLY A 170 18.04 -19.76 15.13
CA GLY A 170 19.43 -19.36 14.90
C GLY A 170 20.02 -18.66 16.11
N ASP A 171 21.35 -18.48 16.11
CA ASP A 171 22.07 -17.92 17.25
C ASP A 171 22.13 -16.39 17.20
N TYR A 172 22.12 -15.79 16.00
CA TYR A 172 22.22 -14.34 15.84
C TYR A 172 20.88 -13.61 15.88
N ASP A 173 20.87 -12.46 16.56
CA ASP A 173 19.69 -11.60 16.70
C ASP A 173 19.65 -10.46 15.66
N SER A 174 20.76 -10.17 14.99
CA SER A 174 20.88 -9.12 13.97
C SER A 174 20.60 -9.65 12.57
N LEU A 175 20.06 -8.78 11.71
CA LEU A 175 19.94 -9.01 10.27
C LEU A 175 21.03 -8.16 9.63
N ASP A 176 22.02 -8.82 9.06
CA ASP A 176 23.14 -8.16 8.41
C ASP A 176 22.86 -8.11 6.91
N ILE A 177 22.35 -6.98 6.42
CA ILE A 177 22.22 -6.71 4.98
C ILE A 177 23.43 -5.88 4.57
N ASP A 178 23.97 -6.11 3.36
CA ASP A 178 25.15 -5.40 2.92
C ASP A 178 24.85 -3.93 2.63
N TYR A 179 24.70 -3.58 1.35
CA TYR A 179 24.66 -2.18 0.96
C TYR A 179 23.34 -1.78 0.35
N GLU A 180 22.48 -2.73 -0.07
CA GLU A 180 21.25 -2.40 -0.77
C GLU A 180 20.06 -3.30 -0.44
N LEU A 181 18.89 -2.66 -0.41
CA LEU A 181 17.59 -3.31 -0.36
C LEU A 181 16.89 -3.05 -1.70
N SER A 182 16.43 -4.11 -2.35
CA SER A 182 15.73 -4.04 -3.63
C SER A 182 14.22 -4.16 -3.46
N PHE A 183 13.49 -3.38 -4.25
CA PHE A 183 12.04 -3.38 -4.28
C PHE A 183 11.54 -3.60 -5.71
N GLY A 184 10.52 -4.45 -5.83
CA GLY A 184 9.89 -4.81 -7.10
C GLY A 184 10.68 -5.78 -7.99
N GLY A 185 11.82 -6.27 -7.51
CA GLY A 185 12.63 -7.27 -8.22
C GLY A 185 14.03 -7.40 -7.62
N ILE A 186 14.75 -8.42 -8.08
CA ILE A 186 16.15 -8.66 -7.69
C ILE A 186 17.03 -8.19 -8.87
N PRO A 187 17.94 -7.21 -8.67
CA PRO A 187 18.86 -6.81 -9.74
C PRO A 187 19.78 -8.00 -10.06
N LEU A 188 19.71 -8.53 -11.27
CA LEU A 188 20.52 -9.69 -11.68
C LEU A 188 22.02 -9.34 -11.70
N PRO A 189 22.89 -10.07 -11.01
CA PRO A 189 24.32 -10.07 -11.32
C PRO A 189 24.55 -10.98 -12.53
N GLY A 190 24.57 -10.39 -13.72
CA GLY A 190 25.43 -10.80 -14.85
C GLY A 190 25.22 -12.16 -15.53
N LYS A 191 24.29 -13.04 -15.14
CA LYS A 191 24.01 -14.28 -15.88
C LYS A 191 22.50 -14.56 -16.03
N PRO A 192 21.98 -14.71 -17.26
CA PRO A 192 20.63 -15.23 -17.47
C PRO A 192 20.57 -16.70 -17.04
N GLY A 193 19.75 -17.02 -16.04
CA GLY A 193 19.41 -18.42 -15.69
C GLY A 193 19.68 -18.87 -14.25
N THR A 194 20.26 -18.05 -13.37
CA THR A 194 20.55 -18.47 -11.98
C THR A 194 19.50 -18.06 -10.94
N PHE A 195 18.64 -17.09 -11.25
CA PHE A 195 17.53 -16.68 -10.37
C PHE A 195 16.19 -17.08 -10.98
N LEU A 196 15.51 -18.04 -10.32
CA LEU A 196 14.21 -18.58 -10.75
C LEU A 196 13.03 -17.65 -10.37
N ARG A 197 13.26 -16.59 -9.59
CA ARG A 197 12.22 -15.71 -9.07
C ARG A 197 11.87 -14.61 -10.08
N LYS A 198 10.57 -14.43 -10.32
CA LYS A 198 10.05 -13.36 -11.19
C LYS A 198 10.08 -12.02 -10.46
N ASN A 199 10.34 -10.94 -11.20
CA ASN A 199 10.17 -9.59 -10.66
C ASN A 199 8.69 -9.23 -10.54
N PHE A 200 8.38 -8.28 -9.65
CA PHE A 200 7.03 -7.83 -9.42
C PHE A 200 6.48 -7.02 -10.60
N HIS A 201 5.22 -7.28 -10.94
CA HIS A 201 4.47 -6.52 -11.92
C HIS A 201 3.17 -6.02 -11.28
N GLY A 202 3.10 -4.71 -11.07
CA GLY A 202 1.98 -4.05 -10.41
C GLY A 202 2.41 -2.69 -9.86
N CYS A 203 1.62 -2.16 -8.93
CA CYS A 203 1.96 -0.92 -8.24
C CYS A 203 2.27 -1.16 -6.78
N ILE A 204 3.17 -0.32 -6.25
CA ILE A 204 3.41 -0.19 -4.81
C ILE A 204 3.10 1.24 -4.39
N GLU A 205 2.30 1.38 -3.34
CA GLU A 205 1.93 2.64 -2.69
C GLU A 205 2.57 2.71 -1.31
N ASN A 206 3.07 3.89 -0.94
CA ASN A 206 3.49 4.22 0.42
C ASN A 206 4.50 3.22 0.97
N LEU A 207 5.59 3.00 0.24
CA LEU A 207 6.68 2.12 0.65
C LEU A 207 7.58 2.81 1.68
N TYR A 208 7.57 2.29 2.90
CA TYR A 208 8.42 2.72 4.00
C TYR A 208 9.35 1.61 4.46
N TYR A 209 10.61 1.99 4.71
CA TYR A 209 11.59 1.17 5.41
C TYR A 209 12.15 1.98 6.57
N ASN A 210 11.98 1.50 7.81
CA ASN A 210 12.42 2.17 9.04
C ASN A 210 11.99 3.66 9.12
N GLY A 211 10.75 3.94 8.71
CA GLY A 211 10.16 5.28 8.71
C GLY A 211 10.55 6.16 7.49
N VAL A 212 11.44 5.69 6.63
CA VAL A 212 11.87 6.41 5.42
C VAL A 212 10.99 6.02 4.23
N ASN A 213 10.34 7.00 3.60
CA ASN A 213 9.54 6.80 2.39
C ASN A 213 10.44 6.66 1.14
N ILE A 214 10.62 5.42 0.68
CA ILE A 214 11.56 5.08 -0.40
C ILE A 214 11.09 5.67 -1.74
N ILE A 215 9.78 5.65 -2.02
CA ILE A 215 9.24 6.20 -3.26
C ILE A 215 9.46 7.72 -3.30
N ASN A 216 9.25 8.43 -2.20
CA ASN A 216 9.53 9.87 -2.10
C ASN A 216 11.02 10.20 -2.31
N LEU A 217 11.93 9.36 -1.78
CA LEU A 217 13.37 9.51 -2.07
C LEU A 217 13.66 9.35 -3.58
N ALA A 218 13.02 8.37 -4.22
CA ALA A 218 13.15 8.14 -5.66
C ALA A 218 12.62 9.33 -6.48
N LYS A 219 11.45 9.88 -6.10
CA LYS A 219 10.87 11.08 -6.71
C LYS A 219 11.80 12.29 -6.63
N ARG A 220 12.49 12.45 -5.50
CA ARG A 220 13.46 13.53 -5.26
C ARG A 220 14.86 13.25 -5.80
N ARG A 221 15.05 12.12 -6.51
CA ARG A 221 16.34 11.69 -7.07
C ARG A 221 17.49 11.76 -6.07
N LYS A 222 17.23 11.28 -4.85
CA LYS A 222 18.25 11.27 -3.79
C LYS A 222 19.36 10.27 -4.14
N PRO A 223 20.63 10.54 -3.76
CA PRO A 223 21.78 9.71 -4.14
C PRO A 223 21.73 8.29 -3.55
N GLN A 224 20.92 8.08 -2.51
CA GLN A 224 20.69 6.77 -1.89
C GLN A 224 19.80 5.85 -2.75
N ILE A 225 19.17 6.36 -3.81
CA ILE A 225 18.25 5.59 -4.65
C ILE A 225 18.88 5.38 -6.03
N TYR A 226 18.99 4.11 -6.42
CA TYR A 226 19.31 3.71 -7.78
C TYR A 226 18.06 3.08 -8.39
N THR A 227 17.46 3.77 -9.36
CA THR A 227 16.24 3.30 -10.03
C THR A 227 16.59 2.65 -11.36
N VAL A 228 16.12 1.41 -11.56
CA VAL A 228 16.05 0.79 -12.89
C VAL A 228 14.64 0.99 -13.49
N VAL A 229 13.95 2.08 -13.12
CA VAL A 229 12.48 2.28 -13.33
C VAL A 229 12.14 3.73 -13.66
N ARG A 230 11.04 3.94 -14.39
CA ARG A 230 10.30 5.21 -14.39
C ARG A 230 9.34 5.26 -13.19
N VAL A 231 9.68 6.01 -12.15
CA VAL A 231 8.73 6.28 -11.05
C VAL A 231 7.64 7.22 -11.57
N SER A 232 6.46 6.68 -11.81
CA SER A 232 5.27 7.45 -12.17
C SER A 232 4.81 8.28 -10.97
N VAL A 233 5.13 9.57 -10.97
CA VAL A 233 4.63 10.49 -9.96
C VAL A 233 3.21 10.89 -10.35
N PRO A 234 2.17 10.53 -9.59
CA PRO A 234 0.88 11.18 -9.77
C PRO A 234 1.11 12.67 -9.52
N VAL A 235 1.00 13.48 -10.57
CA VAL A 235 1.14 14.93 -10.49
C VAL A 235 0.00 15.43 -9.60
N PRO A 236 0.28 16.07 -8.45
CA PRO A 236 -0.77 16.70 -7.67
C PRO A 236 -1.41 17.77 -8.56
N ASN A 237 -2.74 17.77 -8.75
CA ASN A 237 -3.34 18.97 -9.34
C ASN A 237 -2.98 20.15 -8.44
N PRO A 238 -2.48 21.26 -8.99
CA PRO A 238 -1.99 22.40 -8.22
C PRO A 238 -3.08 23.19 -7.46
N ASN A 239 -4.32 22.69 -7.41
CA ASN A 239 -5.42 23.33 -6.69
C ASN A 239 -6.22 22.33 -5.85
N PRO A 240 -5.83 22.11 -4.58
CA PRO A 240 -6.65 21.43 -3.58
C PRO A 240 -7.56 22.47 -2.90
N ASN A 241 -8.28 23.29 -3.66
CA ASN A 241 -9.39 24.01 -3.04
C ASN A 241 -10.49 22.98 -2.77
N PRO A 242 -10.93 22.79 -1.51
CA PRO A 242 -12.21 22.14 -1.27
C PRO A 242 -13.26 23.02 -1.94
N LYS A 243 -13.65 22.67 -3.16
CA LYS A 243 -14.78 23.33 -3.79
C LYS A 243 -16.02 22.77 -3.09
N PRO A 244 -16.84 23.58 -2.41
CA PRO A 244 -18.19 23.16 -2.09
C PRO A 244 -18.88 22.81 -3.42
N LEU A 245 -19.20 21.53 -3.61
CA LEU A 245 -20.00 21.07 -4.73
C LEU A 245 -21.46 21.39 -4.40
N LEU A 246 -21.84 22.63 -4.68
CA LEU A 246 -23.22 23.10 -4.60
C LEU A 246 -24.00 22.54 -5.79
N GLN A 247 -24.96 21.66 -5.53
CA GLN A 247 -26.08 21.45 -6.45
C GLN A 247 -27.35 21.80 -5.69
N ARG A 248 -28.03 22.85 -6.15
CA ARG A 248 -29.34 23.27 -5.65
C ARG A 248 -30.38 22.52 -6.49
N SER A 249 -31.03 21.52 -5.91
CA SER A 249 -32.21 20.92 -6.55
C SER A 249 -33.43 21.73 -6.11
N GLU A 250 -34.10 22.43 -7.03
CA GLU A 250 -35.29 23.22 -6.75
C GLU A 250 -36.57 22.43 -7.05
N HIS A 251 -37.48 22.48 -6.05
CA HIS A 251 -38.92 22.23 -6.03
C HIS A 251 -39.56 21.28 -7.05
N HIS A 252 -40.12 20.17 -6.56
CA HIS A 252 -41.25 19.47 -7.20
C HIS A 252 -42.37 19.17 -6.17
N GLN A 253 -43.61 19.22 -6.65
CA GLN A 253 -44.85 18.95 -5.90
C GLN A 253 -45.03 17.45 -5.55
N PRO A 254 -45.87 17.11 -4.55
CA PRO A 254 -45.99 15.73 -4.07
C PRO A 254 -46.71 14.85 -5.09
N GLY A 255 -46.06 13.78 -5.54
CA GLY A 255 -46.68 12.76 -6.41
C GLY A 255 -45.79 12.15 -7.51
N GLN A 256 -44.55 12.62 -7.69
CA GLN A 256 -43.61 12.00 -8.63
C GLN A 256 -42.50 11.25 -7.90
N GLU A 257 -42.34 9.95 -8.19
CA GLU A 257 -41.13 9.19 -7.86
C GLU A 257 -39.92 9.84 -8.53
N THR A 258 -39.13 10.59 -7.77
CA THR A 258 -37.83 11.07 -8.24
C THR A 258 -36.73 10.11 -7.82
N GLN A 259 -36.15 9.37 -8.78
CA GLN A 259 -34.81 8.79 -8.66
C GLN A 259 -33.76 9.91 -8.73
N ALA A 260 -33.65 10.74 -7.69
CA ALA A 260 -32.55 11.68 -7.56
C ALA A 260 -31.35 10.94 -6.97
N SER A 261 -30.55 10.28 -7.82
CA SER A 261 -29.25 9.76 -7.44
C SER A 261 -28.15 10.65 -7.97
N ASP A 262 -27.57 11.44 -7.08
CA ASP A 262 -26.46 12.32 -7.43
C ASP A 262 -25.12 11.64 -7.13
N LEU A 263 -24.29 11.50 -8.16
CA LEU A 263 -22.89 11.09 -8.02
C LEU A 263 -22.03 12.34 -7.77
N TYR A 264 -21.47 12.45 -6.57
CA TYR A 264 -20.57 13.55 -6.24
C TYR A 264 -19.12 13.13 -6.46
N ARG A 265 -18.40 13.90 -7.29
CA ARG A 265 -16.98 13.70 -7.58
C ARG A 265 -16.13 14.41 -6.53
N GLY A 266 -15.81 13.72 -5.43
CA GLY A 266 -14.73 14.16 -4.57
C GLY A 266 -13.41 14.15 -5.35
N LYS A 267 -12.57 15.20 -5.22
CA LYS A 267 -11.19 15.18 -5.74
C LYS A 267 -10.33 14.24 -4.87
N GLY A 268 -10.64 12.95 -4.86
CA GLY A 268 -9.71 11.91 -4.47
C GLY A 268 -8.78 11.66 -5.64
N PHE A 269 -7.51 12.05 -5.50
CA PHE A 269 -6.48 11.65 -6.45
C PHE A 269 -6.35 10.13 -6.34
N SER A 270 -6.89 9.41 -7.32
CA SER A 270 -6.46 8.04 -7.52
C SER A 270 -4.99 8.10 -7.91
N PRO A 271 -4.08 7.43 -7.19
CA PRO A 271 -2.80 7.13 -7.78
C PRO A 271 -3.05 6.36 -9.07
N CYS A 272 -2.21 6.64 -10.07
CA CYS A 272 -2.37 6.29 -11.47
C CYS A 272 -2.99 4.89 -11.70
N PRO A 273 -3.76 4.69 -12.78
CA PRO A 273 -4.08 3.34 -13.20
C PRO A 273 -2.75 2.61 -13.45
N CYS A 274 -2.45 1.65 -12.58
CA CYS A 274 -1.51 0.59 -12.91
C CYS A 274 -2.03 -0.05 -14.19
N PRO A 275 -1.17 -0.26 -15.20
CA PRO A 275 -1.56 -0.86 -16.46
C PRO A 275 -2.18 -2.24 -16.28
#